data_AF-A0AAU2HE83-F1
#
_entry.id   AF-A0AAU2HE83-F1
#
_cell.length_a   1.000
_cell.length_b   1.000
_cell.length_c   1.000
_cell.angle_alpha   90.00
_cell.angle_beta   90.00
_cell.angle_gamma   90.00
#
_symmetry.space_group_name_H-M   'P 1'
#
loop_
_entity.id
_entity.type
_entity.pdbx_description
1 polymer ?
#
loop_
_entity_poly.entity_id
_entity_poly.type
_entity_poly.pdbx_seq_one_letter_code
_entity_poly.pdbx_strand_id
1 'polypeptide(L)'
;MRRYLYRCPVCRTTSPVRFSPPEIDAEGVHHRQALHGRHYPDGEKTGEVDRRGRWYTDLGRLAALHARLADTFADLRDPKGTGGRLWADALAWLTLTTTALGALWATTAALHP
;
A
#
# COMPACT_ATOMS: atom_id res chain seq x y z
N MET A 1 7.49 -7.34 6.92
CA MET A 1 7.24 -8.50 6.02
C MET A 1 6.16 -8.08 5.03
N ARG A 2 6.38 -8.26 3.72
CA ARG A 2 5.42 -7.82 2.70
C ARG A 2 4.18 -8.73 2.72
N ARG A 3 3.00 -8.14 2.56
CA ARG A 3 1.70 -8.84 2.54
C ARG A 3 1.06 -8.65 1.17
N TYR A 4 0.53 -9.72 0.61
CA TYR A 4 -0.06 -9.76 -0.71
C TYR A 4 -1.48 -10.30 -0.62
N LEU A 5 -2.38 -9.72 -1.42
CA LEU A 5 -3.77 -10.15 -1.55
C LEU A 5 -4.10 -10.25 -3.04
N TYR A 6 -4.69 -11.36 -3.42
CA TYR A 6 -5.26 -11.55 -4.74
C TYR A 6 -6.73 -11.13 -4.68
N ARG A 7 -7.17 -10.29 -5.61
CA ARG A 7 -8.60 -9.98 -5.78
C ARG A 7 -8.99 -10.26 -7.22
N CYS A 8 -9.91 -11.19 -7.40
CA CYS A 8 -10.44 -11.47 -8.72
C CYS A 8 -11.20 -10.24 -9.27
N PRO A 9 -10.96 -9.82 -10.51
CA PRO A 9 -11.65 -8.66 -11.09
C PRO A 9 -13.12 -8.93 -11.40
N VAL A 10 -13.49 -10.17 -11.72
CA VAL A 10 -14.86 -10.53 -12.13
C VAL A 10 -15.75 -10.89 -10.96
N CYS A 11 -15.37 -11.86 -10.13
CA CYS A 11 -16.22 -12.27 -9.00
C CYS A 11 -15.94 -11.46 -7.72
N ARG A 12 -14.95 -10.56 -7.73
CA ARG A 12 -14.56 -9.70 -6.59
C ARG A 12 -14.12 -10.42 -5.32
N THR A 13 -13.96 -11.75 -5.36
CA THR A 13 -13.40 -12.56 -4.27
C THR A 13 -11.97 -12.13 -3.93
N THR A 14 -11.71 -11.99 -2.63
CA THR A 14 -10.38 -11.64 -2.09
C THR A 14 -9.80 -12.88 -1.39
N SER A 15 -8.53 -13.20 -1.68
CA SER A 15 -7.83 -14.32 -1.07
C SER A 15 -7.45 -14.06 0.39
N PRO A 16 -7.07 -15.10 1.15
CA PRO A 16 -6.28 -14.93 2.37
C PRO A 16 -4.96 -14.18 2.10
N VAL A 17 -4.38 -13.59 3.15
CA VAL A 17 -3.07 -12.91 3.08
C VAL A 17 -1.96 -13.90 2.77
N ARG A 18 -1.14 -13.57 1.77
CA ARG A 18 0.11 -14.27 1.41
C ARG A 18 1.33 -13.40 1.72
N PHE A 19 2.50 -14.02 1.86
CA PHE A 19 3.72 -13.33 2.30
C PHE A 19 4.81 -13.29 1.23
N SER A 20 4.56 -13.89 0.06
CA SER A 20 5.47 -13.84 -1.08
C SER A 20 4.72 -13.63 -2.40
N PRO A 21 5.37 -13.00 -3.41
CA PRO A 21 4.79 -12.91 -4.76
C PRO A 21 4.47 -14.28 -5.41
N PRO A 22 5.31 -15.33 -5.32
CA PRO A 22 4.97 -16.62 -5.89
C PRO A 22 3.68 -17.24 -5.30
N GLU A 23 3.41 -17.02 -4.01
CA GLU A 23 2.17 -17.47 -3.38
C GLU A 23 0.94 -16.76 -3.95
N ILE A 24 1.05 -15.48 -4.33
CA ILE A 24 -0.08 -14.73 -4.89
C ILE A 24 -0.40 -15.15 -6.32
N ASP A 25 0.64 -15.43 -7.11
CA ASP A 25 0.49 -15.94 -8.47
C ASP A 25 -0.17 -17.32 -8.46
N ALA A 26 0.26 -18.20 -7.54
CA ALA A 26 -0.33 -19.52 -7.35
C ALA A 26 -1.81 -19.43 -6.92
N GLU A 27 -2.14 -18.50 -6.02
CA GLU A 27 -3.52 -18.26 -5.58
C GLU A 27 -4.41 -17.80 -6.75
N GLY A 28 -3.93 -16.87 -7.58
CA GLY A 28 -4.65 -16.43 -8.77
C GLY A 28 -4.88 -17.55 -9.78
N VAL A 29 -3.87 -18.40 -10.01
CA VAL A 29 -4.00 -19.59 -10.87
C VAL A 29 -5.02 -20.57 -10.31
N HIS A 30 -4.95 -20.87 -9.01
CA HIS A 30 -5.86 -21.80 -8.34
C HIS A 30 -7.30 -21.30 -8.40
N HIS A 31 -7.53 -20.03 -8.09
CA HIS A 31 -8.83 -19.38 -8.20
C HIS A 31 -9.39 -19.45 -9.62
N ARG A 32 -8.59 -19.09 -10.64
CA ARG A 32 -9.01 -19.16 -12.05
C ARG A 32 -9.34 -20.58 -12.47
N GLN A 33 -8.57 -21.58 -12.03
CA GLN A 33 -8.85 -22.99 -12.29
C GLN A 33 -10.17 -23.42 -11.67
N ALA A 34 -10.40 -23.08 -10.41
CA ALA A 34 -11.56 -23.54 -9.65
C ALA A 34 -12.87 -22.85 -10.06
N LEU A 35 -12.82 -21.54 -10.39
CA LEU A 35 -14.02 -20.71 -10.51
C LEU A 35 -14.24 -20.09 -11.90
N HIS A 36 -13.20 -20.07 -12.75
CA HIS A 36 -13.28 -19.45 -14.09
C HIS A 36 -12.81 -20.38 -15.22
N GLY A 37 -12.60 -21.68 -14.95
CA GLY A 37 -12.18 -22.64 -15.98
C GLY A 37 -10.84 -22.27 -16.65
N ARG A 38 -9.94 -21.60 -15.92
CA ARG A 38 -8.68 -20.99 -16.42
C ARG A 38 -8.86 -19.79 -17.36
N HIS A 39 -10.08 -19.32 -17.59
CA HIS A 39 -10.31 -18.11 -18.38
C HIS A 39 -9.90 -16.87 -17.58
N TYR A 40 -9.25 -15.93 -18.27
CA TYR A 40 -8.88 -14.64 -17.71
C TYR A 40 -10.11 -13.73 -17.70
N PRO A 41 -10.58 -13.30 -16.51
CA PRO A 41 -11.69 -12.36 -16.44
C PRO A 41 -11.21 -10.93 -16.73
N ASP A 42 -11.95 -10.17 -17.52
CA ASP A 42 -11.60 -8.77 -17.87
C ASP A 42 -11.38 -7.91 -16.62
N GLY A 43 -10.28 -7.13 -16.61
CA GLY A 43 -9.98 -6.14 -15.57
C GLY A 43 -9.07 -6.61 -14.43
N GLU A 44 -8.33 -7.72 -14.57
CA GLU A 44 -7.37 -8.20 -13.56
C GLU A 44 -6.31 -7.12 -13.28
N LYS A 45 -6.37 -6.55 -12.08
CA LYS A 45 -5.35 -5.63 -11.57
C LYS A 45 -4.40 -6.43 -10.68
N THR A 46 -3.14 -6.52 -11.10
CA THR A 46 -2.02 -6.95 -10.26
C THR A 46 -1.18 -5.73 -9.90
N GLY A 47 -0.66 -5.67 -8.68
CA GLY A 47 0.02 -4.47 -8.18
C GLY A 47 0.17 -4.43 -6.67
N GLU A 48 0.76 -3.34 -6.18
CA GLU A 48 0.96 -3.13 -4.75
C GLU A 48 -0.30 -2.54 -4.09
N VAL A 49 -0.58 -2.99 -2.87
CA VAL A 49 -1.67 -2.48 -2.02
C VAL A 49 -1.12 -1.93 -0.71
N ASP A 50 -1.79 -0.93 -0.16
CA ASP A 50 -1.50 -0.43 1.19
C ASP A 50 -1.98 -1.42 2.28
N ARG A 51 -1.62 -1.17 3.55
CA ARG A 51 -2.10 -1.98 4.69
C ARG A 51 -3.62 -1.96 4.92
N ARG A 52 -4.38 -1.13 4.19
CA ARG A 52 -5.85 -1.08 4.21
C ARG A 52 -6.46 -1.84 3.02
N GLY A 53 -5.64 -2.44 2.15
CA GLY A 53 -6.07 -3.19 0.98
C GLY A 53 -6.44 -2.33 -0.22
N ARG A 54 -6.05 -1.05 -0.23
CA ARG A 54 -6.27 -0.13 -1.36
C ARG A 54 -5.08 -0.22 -2.32
N TRP A 55 -5.34 -0.29 -3.61
CA TRP A 55 -4.29 -0.29 -4.63
C TRP A 55 -3.59 1.06 -4.68
N TYR A 56 -2.26 1.07 -4.64
CA TYR A 56 -1.49 2.31 -4.75
C TYR A 56 -1.73 3.05 -6.07
N THR A 57 -2.02 2.31 -7.14
CA THR A 57 -2.34 2.86 -8.47
C THR A 57 -3.70 3.53 -8.54
N ASP A 58 -4.61 3.20 -7.63
CA ASP A 58 -5.94 3.79 -7.54
C ASP A 58 -5.96 5.02 -6.58
N LEU A 59 -4.85 5.30 -5.90
CA LEU A 59 -4.69 6.45 -5.02
C LEU A 59 -4.10 7.65 -5.77
N GLY A 60 -4.56 8.86 -5.43
CA GLY A 60 -3.87 10.09 -5.84
C GLY A 60 -2.44 10.13 -5.28
N ARG A 61 -1.52 10.83 -5.97
CA ARG A 61 -0.07 10.83 -5.67
C ARG A 61 0.25 11.07 -4.18
N LEU A 62 -0.37 12.09 -3.56
CA LEU A 62 -0.17 12.40 -2.15
C LEU A 62 -0.67 11.30 -1.22
N ALA A 63 -1.85 10.74 -1.51
CA ALA A 63 -2.44 9.65 -0.72
C ALA A 63 -1.59 8.37 -0.83
N ALA A 64 -1.06 8.08 -2.02
CA ALA A 64 -0.14 6.97 -2.25
C ALA A 64 1.16 7.15 -1.46
N LEU A 65 1.76 8.34 -1.50
CA LEU A 65 2.99 8.64 -0.76
C LEU A 65 2.79 8.55 0.76
N HIS A 66 1.70 9.14 1.27
CA HIS A 66 1.33 9.02 2.68
C HIS A 66 1.19 7.54 3.10
N ALA A 67 0.44 6.75 2.32
CA ALA A 67 0.23 5.33 2.62
C ALA A 67 1.55 4.53 2.63
N ARG A 68 2.50 4.82 1.71
CA ARG A 68 3.83 4.18 1.70
C ARG A 68 4.66 4.53 2.94
N LEU A 69 4.63 5.78 3.37
CA LEU A 69 5.31 6.23 4.60
C LEU A 69 4.69 5.57 5.83
N ALA A 70 3.36 5.57 5.94
CA ALA A 70 2.65 4.93 7.04
C ALA A 70 2.94 3.43 7.11
N ASP A 71 2.98 2.74 5.97
CA ASP A 71 3.34 1.33 5.90
C ASP A 71 4.79 1.09 6.38
N THR A 72 5.73 1.95 5.98
CA THR A 72 7.14 1.90 6.41
C THR A 72 7.28 2.12 7.91
N PHE A 73 6.64 3.17 8.45
CA PHE A 73 6.69 3.44 9.88
C PHE A 73 6.08 2.29 10.66
N ALA A 74 4.93 1.80 10.24
CA ALA A 74 4.25 0.72 10.94
C ALA A 74 4.96 -0.65 10.81
N ASP A 75 6.01 -0.77 9.99
CA ASP A 75 6.94 -1.93 9.93
C ASP A 75 8.09 -1.81 10.95
N LEU A 76 8.34 -0.62 11.51
CA LEU A 76 9.30 -0.47 12.61
C LEU A 76 8.78 -1.23 13.84
N ARG A 77 9.69 -2.01 14.45
CA ARG A 77 9.36 -2.90 15.55
C ARG A 77 8.84 -2.09 16.75
N ASP A 78 7.55 -2.23 17.04
CA ASP A 78 6.95 -1.72 18.28
C ASP A 78 7.00 -2.81 19.35
N PRO A 79 7.89 -2.72 20.36
CA PRO A 79 7.99 -3.72 21.42
C PRO A 79 6.79 -3.73 22.37
N LYS A 80 5.89 -2.74 22.33
CA LYS A 80 4.74 -2.61 23.24
C LYS A 80 3.39 -2.94 22.59
N GLY A 81 3.34 -3.15 21.28
CA GLY A 81 2.13 -3.58 20.56
C GLY A 81 0.96 -2.58 20.60
N THR A 82 1.21 -1.35 21.03
CA THR A 82 0.18 -0.34 21.28
C THR A 82 -0.07 0.46 20.01
N GLY A 83 -1.13 0.14 19.27
CA GLY A 83 -1.71 1.08 18.30
C GLY A 83 -0.87 1.37 17.06
N GLY A 84 -0.06 0.40 16.60
CA GLY A 84 0.80 0.38 15.40
C GLY A 84 0.44 1.33 14.24
N ARG A 85 -0.85 1.38 13.87
CA ARG A 85 -1.33 2.15 12.71
C ARG A 85 -1.49 3.64 13.00
N LEU A 86 -1.99 4.03 14.18
CA LEU A 86 -2.32 5.43 14.45
C LEU A 86 -1.06 6.30 14.54
N TRP A 87 -0.02 5.80 15.22
CA TRP A 87 1.24 6.52 15.31
C TRP A 87 1.98 6.55 13.96
N ALA A 88 1.89 5.48 13.17
CA ALA A 88 2.52 5.43 11.86
C ALA A 88 1.84 6.37 10.84
N ASP A 89 0.51 6.45 10.86
CA ASP A 89 -0.24 7.45 10.09
C ASP A 89 0.14 8.88 10.55
N ALA A 90 0.28 9.11 11.86
CA ALA A 90 0.71 10.42 12.38
C ALA A 90 2.14 10.80 11.95
N LEU A 91 3.10 9.86 12.01
CA LEU A 91 4.47 10.09 11.55
C LEU A 91 4.56 10.30 10.04
N ALA A 92 3.72 9.63 9.26
CA ALA A 92 3.65 9.85 7.82
C ALA A 92 3.22 11.28 7.49
N TRP A 93 2.15 11.77 8.13
CA TRP A 93 1.73 13.17 7.98
C TRP A 93 2.77 14.16 8.48
N LEU A 94 3.38 13.89 9.64
CA LEU A 94 4.45 14.74 10.18
C LEU A 94 5.61 14.86 9.19
N THR A 95 6.05 13.74 8.61
CA THR A 95 7.15 13.71 7.62
C THR A 95 6.82 14.51 6.37
N LEU A 96 5.60 14.37 5.84
CA LEU A 96 5.17 15.12 4.65
C LEU A 96 5.08 16.61 4.92
N THR A 97 4.52 17.00 6.06
CA THR A 97 4.35 18.41 6.43
C THR A 97 5.69 19.08 6.74
N THR A 98 6.60 18.43 7.47
CA THR A 98 7.94 18.97 7.72
C THR A 98 8.76 19.10 6.45
N THR A 99 8.67 18.14 5.54
CA THR A 99 9.34 18.21 4.23
C THR A 99 8.80 19.37 3.39
N ALA A 100 7.47 19.55 3.34
CA ALA A 100 6.84 20.65 2.61
C ALA A 100 7.21 22.03 3.22
N LEU A 101 7.19 22.15 4.55
CA LEU A 101 7.61 23.36 5.26
C LEU A 101 9.09 23.67 5.01
N GLY A 102 9.96 22.65 5.05
CA GLY A 102 11.39 22.81 4.75
C GLY A 102 11.64 23.27 3.33
N ALA A 103 10.93 22.71 2.34
CA ALA A 103 11.01 23.14 0.95
C ALA A 103 10.52 24.59 0.77
N LEU A 104 9.42 24.95 1.43
CA LEU A 104 8.92 26.33 1.42
C LEU A 104 9.92 27.30 2.04
N TRP A 105 10.50 26.94 3.19
CA TRP A 105 11.51 27.76 3.84
C TRP A 105 12.75 27.94 2.96
N ALA A 106 13.28 26.86 2.40
CA ALA A 106 14.45 26.91 1.51
C ALA A 106 14.20 27.77 0.27
N THR A 107 13.02 27.68 -0.33
CA THR A 107 12.64 28.52 -1.47
C THR A 107 12.49 29.99 -1.06
N THR A 108 11.88 30.28 0.08
CA THR A 108 11.77 31.67 0.56
C THR A 108 13.12 32.28 0.91
N ALA A 109 14.03 31.54 1.55
CA ALA A 109 15.38 31.98 1.86
C ALA A 109 16.22 32.22 0.59
N ALA A 110 16.03 31.40 -0.44
CA ALA A 110 16.70 31.60 -1.73
C ALA A 110 16.20 32.84 -2.50
N LEU A 111 14.96 33.26 -2.27
CA LEU A 111 14.35 34.44 -2.92
C LEU A 111 14.61 35.74 -2.15
N HIS A 112 14.93 35.66 -0.86
CA HIS A 112 15.32 36.78 -0.01
C HIS A 112 16.69 36.51 0.65
N PRO A 113 17.78 36.59 -0.14
CA PRO A 113 19.13 36.29 0.33
C PRO A 113 19.69 37.31 1.32
#